data_AF-A0A096A4G9-F1
#
_entry.id   AF-A0A096A4G9-F1
#
_cell.length_a   1.000
_cell.length_b   1.000
_cell.length_c   1.000
_cell.angle_alpha   90.00
_cell.angle_beta   90.00
_cell.angle_gamma   90.00
#
_symmetry.space_group_name_H-M   'P 1'
#
loop_
_entity.id
_entity.type
_entity.pdbx_description
1 polymer ?
#
loop_
_entity_poly.entity_id
_entity_poly.type
_entity_poly.pdbx_seq_one_letter_code
_entity_poly.pdbx_strand_id
1 'polypeptide(L)'
;MRKTSITRTSAAIFGATLLLGAAACSTDEVEDNANKATDAVESAVNDATAGQDSGESTAAEGEGSEGMDSEGADDAGAADDAAGEDVAEADLPAEVTEAAESANLGAFKSAEKVGDNVLAEFDNGWVVSSPDGGTHPIVGKIGETWNADGALDNEVGLPTDGEKEIEGGWEQPFTNGTIQWTQDEDGQFSAKYM
;
A
#
# COMPACT_ATOMS: atom_id res chain seq x y z
N MET A 1 -40.35 9.31 22.01
CA MET A 1 -40.13 7.89 22.36
C MET A 1 -40.92 7.01 21.40
N ARG A 2 -40.24 6.40 20.42
CA ARG A 2 -40.75 5.25 19.67
C ARG A 2 -39.58 4.28 19.53
N LYS A 3 -39.61 3.24 20.36
CA LYS A 3 -38.65 2.16 20.41
C LYS A 3 -39.31 1.03 19.61
N THR A 4 -38.80 0.75 18.43
CA THR A 4 -39.26 -0.40 17.63
C THR A 4 -38.07 -1.34 17.47
N SER A 5 -37.99 -2.30 18.39
CA SER A 5 -37.11 -3.45 18.31
C SER A 5 -37.63 -4.38 17.21
N ILE A 6 -36.78 -4.76 16.26
CA ILE A 6 -37.11 -5.79 15.25
C ILE A 6 -36.42 -7.10 15.66
N THR A 7 -37.26 -8.10 15.88
CA THR A 7 -36.95 -9.43 16.38
C THR A 7 -36.33 -10.29 15.28
N ARG A 8 -35.24 -10.99 15.64
CA ARG A 8 -34.56 -12.02 14.83
C ARG A 8 -35.46 -13.25 14.66
N THR A 9 -35.57 -13.75 13.43
CA THR A 9 -36.13 -15.08 13.16
C THR A 9 -35.12 -15.87 12.32
N SER A 10 -34.42 -16.80 12.98
CA SER A 10 -33.59 -17.80 12.34
C SER A 10 -34.48 -18.81 11.61
N ALA A 11 -34.18 -19.08 10.34
CA ALA A 11 -34.75 -20.22 9.61
C ALA A 11 -33.60 -21.15 9.20
N ALA A 12 -33.56 -22.32 9.83
CA ALA A 12 -32.73 -23.44 9.43
C ALA A 12 -33.31 -24.06 8.15
N ILE A 13 -32.46 -24.29 7.14
CA ILE A 13 -32.80 -25.17 6.02
C ILE A 13 -31.79 -26.32 6.00
N PHE A 14 -32.36 -27.52 6.06
CA PHE A 14 -31.72 -28.81 6.08
C PHE A 14 -31.11 -29.17 4.72
N GLY A 15 -29.86 -29.64 4.75
CA GLY A 15 -29.39 -30.84 4.04
C GLY A 15 -29.44 -30.89 2.51
N ALA A 16 -28.26 -30.77 1.89
CA ALA A 16 -27.95 -31.46 0.64
C ALA A 16 -26.66 -32.28 0.84
N THR A 17 -26.81 -33.58 1.05
CA THR A 17 -25.74 -34.57 1.11
C THR A 17 -25.09 -34.74 -0.26
N LEU A 18 -23.80 -34.38 -0.36
CA LEU A 18 -23.00 -34.68 -1.55
C LEU A 18 -22.41 -36.09 -1.40
N LEU A 19 -22.88 -37.02 -2.24
CA LEU A 19 -22.32 -38.36 -2.37
C LEU A 19 -20.96 -38.28 -3.09
N LEU A 20 -19.86 -38.39 -2.33
CA LEU A 20 -18.53 -38.58 -2.89
C LEU A 20 -18.22 -40.08 -2.94
N GLY A 21 -18.18 -40.63 -4.16
CA GLY A 21 -17.82 -42.02 -4.42
C GLY A 21 -16.35 -42.28 -4.07
N ALA A 22 -16.13 -43.30 -3.25
CA ALA A 22 -14.81 -43.81 -2.90
C ALA A 22 -14.26 -44.70 -4.03
N ALA A 23 -13.07 -44.34 -4.54
CA ALA A 23 -12.16 -45.30 -5.15
C ALA A 23 -11.15 -45.76 -4.09
N ALA A 24 -11.17 -47.06 -3.82
CA ALA A 24 -10.17 -47.88 -3.12
C ALA A 24 -8.73 -47.60 -3.62
N CYS A 25 -7.62 -47.87 -2.93
CA CYS A 25 -7.29 -48.44 -1.61
C CYS A 25 -5.79 -48.13 -1.42
N SER A 26 -5.37 -47.79 -0.20
CA SER A 26 -4.15 -48.28 0.46
C SER A 26 -4.08 -47.62 1.84
N THR A 27 -4.69 -48.30 2.81
CA THR A 27 -4.51 -48.08 4.25
C THR A 27 -3.27 -48.84 4.66
N ASP A 28 -2.29 -48.17 5.25
CA ASP A 28 -1.48 -48.74 6.32
C ASP A 28 -1.06 -47.63 7.30
N GLU A 29 -1.55 -47.84 8.53
CA GLU A 29 -0.99 -47.52 9.85
C GLU A 29 -0.96 -46.07 10.39
N VAL A 30 -1.75 -45.96 11.46
CA VAL A 30 -1.84 -44.93 12.50
C VAL A 30 -0.65 -45.11 13.44
N GLU A 31 0.03 -44.03 13.87
CA GLU A 31 0.34 -43.80 15.30
C GLU A 31 1.05 -42.47 15.54
N ASP A 32 0.82 -41.99 16.75
CA ASP A 32 1.05 -40.67 17.34
C ASP A 32 2.46 -40.07 17.19
N ASN A 33 2.56 -38.73 17.23
CA ASN A 33 3.14 -38.05 18.41
C ASN A 33 3.07 -36.52 18.26
N ALA A 34 2.25 -35.88 19.08
CA ALA A 34 2.36 -34.46 19.38
C ALA A 34 3.57 -34.20 20.31
N ASN A 35 4.23 -33.06 20.10
CA ASN A 35 5.26 -32.40 20.93
C ASN A 35 6.73 -32.86 20.81
N LYS A 36 7.49 -32.11 19.99
CA LYS A 36 8.84 -31.56 20.26
C LYS A 36 8.92 -30.25 19.45
N ALA A 37 8.69 -29.07 20.02
CA ALA A 37 9.65 -28.29 20.82
C ALA A 37 11.00 -28.10 20.11
N THR A 38 11.23 -26.85 19.72
CA THR A 38 12.48 -26.08 19.72
C THR A 38 13.57 -26.36 18.68
N ASP A 39 13.93 -25.26 18.00
CA ASP A 39 15.27 -24.83 17.63
C ASP A 39 16.00 -25.54 16.49
N ALA A 40 16.05 -24.86 15.33
CA ALA A 40 17.29 -24.61 14.58
C ALA A 40 17.01 -23.93 13.22
N VAL A 41 16.89 -22.59 13.19
CA VAL A 41 17.54 -21.79 12.12
C VAL A 41 17.80 -20.32 12.52
N GLU A 42 18.00 -20.05 13.82
CA GLU A 42 18.88 -18.95 14.21
C GLU A 42 20.32 -19.48 14.21
N SER A 43 21.04 -19.27 13.10
CA SER A 43 22.51 -19.31 13.07
C SER A 43 23.03 -18.77 11.74
N ALA A 44 22.88 -17.47 11.53
CA ALA A 44 23.73 -16.71 10.61
C ALA A 44 23.86 -15.25 11.08
N VAL A 45 24.23 -15.07 12.35
CA VAL A 45 24.72 -13.80 12.88
C VAL A 45 26.03 -14.08 13.62
N ASN A 46 27.03 -13.28 13.24
CA ASN A 46 28.35 -13.06 13.83
C ASN A 46 29.52 -13.94 13.36
N ASP A 47 30.28 -13.39 12.41
CA ASP A 47 31.74 -13.29 12.48
C ASP A 47 32.16 -12.01 11.73
N ALA A 48 32.28 -10.89 12.45
CA ALA A 48 33.54 -10.31 12.95
C ALA A 48 34.40 -9.64 11.87
N THR A 49 34.52 -8.30 11.95
CA THR A 49 35.83 -7.62 11.92
C THR A 49 35.69 -6.24 12.53
N ALA A 50 36.34 -6.09 13.67
CA ALA A 50 36.63 -4.84 14.36
C ALA A 50 37.92 -4.20 13.80
N GLY A 51 38.03 -2.88 13.97
CA GLY A 51 39.28 -2.13 13.89
C GLY A 51 39.28 -1.11 12.75
N GLN A 52 39.03 0.19 12.97
CA GLN A 52 39.85 1.19 13.69
C GLN A 52 40.68 2.06 12.71
N ASP A 53 40.23 3.31 12.60
CA ASP A 53 40.97 4.59 12.74
C ASP A 53 42.19 4.92 11.86
N SER A 54 42.23 6.21 11.49
CA SER A 54 43.34 7.02 10.96
C SER A 54 43.81 6.69 9.53
N GLY A 55 44.00 7.64 8.62
CA GLY A 55 43.99 9.10 8.65
C GLY A 55 44.75 9.61 7.43
N GLU A 56 44.31 10.76 6.89
CA GLU A 56 45.07 11.80 6.15
C GLU A 56 45.88 11.36 4.89
N SER A 57 45.69 11.92 3.70
CA SER A 57 46.14 13.25 3.21
C SER A 57 46.00 13.20 1.65
N THR A 58 45.80 14.24 0.83
CA THR A 58 45.91 15.71 0.92
C THR A 58 45.42 16.34 -0.41
N ALA A 59 44.92 17.58 -0.31
CA ALA A 59 45.09 18.73 -1.24
C ALA A 59 44.39 18.68 -2.62
N ALA A 60 43.83 19.76 -3.18
CA ALA A 60 43.81 21.19 -2.84
C ALA A 60 42.83 21.97 -3.76
N GLU A 61 42.18 23.01 -3.19
CA GLU A 61 41.93 24.39 -3.70
C GLU A 61 41.24 24.59 -5.08
N GLY A 62 40.29 25.48 -5.32
CA GLY A 62 39.66 26.65 -4.65
C GLY A 62 38.61 27.22 -5.65
N GLU A 63 37.91 28.33 -5.55
CA GLU A 63 37.65 29.41 -4.60
C GLU A 63 36.31 30.07 -5.05
N GLY A 64 35.62 30.83 -4.17
CA GLY A 64 34.63 31.85 -4.56
C GLY A 64 33.27 31.71 -3.83
N SER A 65 33.12 32.20 -2.60
CA SER A 65 32.86 33.62 -2.22
C SER A 65 31.35 33.95 -2.18
N GLU A 66 30.83 33.92 -0.94
CA GLU A 66 29.82 34.80 -0.29
C GLU A 66 28.40 34.81 -0.88
N GLY A 67 27.34 34.60 -0.11
CA GLY A 67 27.09 34.94 1.29
C GLY A 67 25.82 35.77 1.31
N MET A 68 24.68 35.15 1.61
CA MET A 68 23.48 35.86 2.05
C MET A 68 22.66 34.93 2.93
N ASP A 69 22.90 35.03 4.23
CA ASP A 69 21.99 34.62 5.28
C ASP A 69 20.59 35.19 5.04
N SER A 70 19.59 34.31 5.01
CA SER A 70 18.24 34.63 5.44
C SER A 70 17.71 33.40 6.16
N GLU A 71 17.87 33.42 7.47
CA GLU A 71 17.14 32.54 8.37
C GLU A 71 15.63 32.71 8.16
N GLY A 72 14.98 31.59 7.93
CA GLY A 72 13.54 31.43 7.79
C GLY A 72 13.22 29.94 7.90
N ALA A 73 13.30 29.46 9.14
CA ALA A 73 12.92 28.15 9.68
C ALA A 73 12.02 27.27 8.78
N ASP A 74 12.51 26.09 8.40
CA ASP A 74 12.04 24.78 8.92
C ASP A 74 10.58 24.52 8.51
N ASP A 75 10.31 23.81 7.42
CA ASP A 75 10.07 22.36 7.51
C ASP A 75 10.37 21.71 6.14
N ALA A 76 11.65 21.46 5.86
CA ALA A 76 11.98 20.32 5.01
C ALA A 76 11.89 19.12 5.94
N GLY A 77 10.65 18.63 6.13
CA GLY A 77 10.37 17.46 6.94
C GLY A 77 11.39 16.40 6.58
N ALA A 78 12.23 16.08 7.56
CA ALA A 78 13.09 14.92 7.49
C ALA A 78 12.21 13.76 7.01
N ALA A 79 12.75 12.93 6.13
CA ALA A 79 12.28 11.55 6.01
C ALA A 79 12.54 10.90 7.38
N ASP A 80 11.69 11.22 8.35
CA ASP A 80 11.42 10.37 9.48
C ASP A 80 10.96 9.07 8.84
N ASP A 81 11.50 7.96 9.33
CA ASP A 81 11.08 6.61 8.99
C ASP A 81 9.63 6.48 9.46
N ALA A 82 8.71 7.09 8.72
CA ALA A 82 7.33 7.31 9.10
C ALA A 82 6.60 6.01 8.84
N ALA A 83 6.87 5.04 9.71
CA ALA A 83 6.07 3.83 9.80
C ALA A 83 4.61 4.26 9.90
N GLY A 84 3.80 3.83 8.93
CA GLY A 84 2.39 4.17 8.88
C GLY A 84 1.67 3.72 10.15
N GLU A 85 0.78 4.55 10.66
CA GLU A 85 -0.14 4.19 11.73
C GLU A 85 -1.37 3.51 11.12
N ASP A 86 -1.71 2.31 11.58
CA ASP A 86 -2.96 1.63 11.20
C ASP A 86 -4.18 2.46 11.61
N VAL A 87 -5.08 2.72 10.66
CA VAL A 87 -6.34 3.45 10.87
C VAL A 87 -7.51 2.50 10.71
N ALA A 88 -8.41 2.48 11.70
CA ALA A 88 -9.66 1.72 11.59
C ALA A 88 -10.65 2.43 10.65
N GLU A 89 -11.48 1.65 9.95
CA GLU A 89 -12.51 2.19 9.04
C GLU A 89 -13.39 3.28 9.66
N ALA A 90 -13.70 3.16 10.97
CA ALA A 90 -14.54 4.11 11.69
C ALA A 90 -13.87 5.49 11.92
N ASP A 91 -12.54 5.55 11.82
CA ASP A 91 -11.73 6.75 12.03
C ASP A 91 -11.30 7.39 10.70
N LEU A 92 -11.70 6.81 9.56
CA LEU A 92 -11.44 7.40 8.25
C LEU A 92 -12.21 8.71 8.05
N PRO A 93 -11.61 9.71 7.38
CA PRO A 93 -12.33 10.89 6.92
C PRO A 93 -13.52 10.50 6.04
N ALA A 94 -14.63 11.22 6.15
CA ALA A 94 -15.84 10.91 5.39
C ALA A 94 -15.58 10.96 3.88
N GLU A 95 -14.75 11.89 3.43
CA GLU A 95 -14.34 12.03 2.04
C GLU A 95 -13.66 10.77 1.48
N VAL A 96 -12.94 10.01 2.31
CA VAL A 96 -12.30 8.75 1.88
C VAL A 96 -13.38 7.70 1.57
N THR A 97 -14.35 7.55 2.48
CA THR A 97 -15.46 6.62 2.28
C THR A 97 -16.36 7.03 1.11
N GLU A 98 -16.65 8.32 0.95
CA GLU A 98 -17.44 8.85 -0.16
C GLU A 98 -16.74 8.65 -1.52
N ALA A 99 -15.41 8.84 -1.57
CA ALA A 99 -14.61 8.59 -2.76
C ALA A 99 -14.60 7.09 -3.11
N ALA A 100 -14.46 6.22 -2.12
CA ALA A 100 -14.49 4.77 -2.32
C ALA A 100 -15.85 4.28 -2.84
N GLU A 101 -16.95 4.81 -2.30
CA GLU A 101 -18.30 4.50 -2.78
C GLU A 101 -18.52 5.01 -4.20
N SER A 102 -18.08 6.24 -4.49
CA SER A 102 -18.22 6.86 -5.82
C SER A 102 -17.45 6.12 -6.90
N ALA A 103 -16.27 5.58 -6.56
CA ALA A 103 -15.46 4.76 -7.44
C ALA A 103 -15.84 3.26 -7.40
N ASN A 104 -16.87 2.88 -6.63
CA ASN A 104 -17.34 1.50 -6.50
C ASN A 104 -16.22 0.53 -6.09
N LEU A 105 -15.39 0.93 -5.12
CA LEU A 105 -14.18 0.18 -4.73
C LEU A 105 -14.47 -1.11 -3.93
N GLY A 106 -15.66 -1.24 -3.37
CA GLY A 106 -16.06 -2.43 -2.60
C GLY A 106 -15.76 -2.30 -1.11
N ALA A 107 -15.50 -3.42 -0.43
CA ALA A 107 -15.31 -3.43 1.02
C ALA A 107 -13.94 -2.89 1.41
N PHE A 108 -13.91 -2.17 2.54
CA PHE A 108 -12.68 -1.74 3.21
C PHE A 108 -11.79 -2.95 3.59
N LYS A 109 -10.47 -2.77 3.47
CA LYS A 109 -9.45 -3.77 3.83
C LYS A 109 -8.59 -3.29 4.98
N SER A 110 -7.95 -2.15 4.79
CA SER A 110 -6.97 -1.57 5.68
C SER A 110 -6.84 -0.08 5.37
N ALA A 111 -6.31 0.68 6.32
CA ALA A 111 -5.85 2.02 6.05
C ALA A 111 -4.62 2.31 6.90
N GLU A 112 -3.75 3.12 6.35
CA GLU A 112 -2.52 3.57 6.99
C GLU A 112 -2.46 5.09 6.89
N LYS A 113 -1.99 5.71 7.97
CA LYS A 113 -1.70 7.14 8.02
C LYS A 113 -0.21 7.37 8.12
N VAL A 114 0.35 8.11 7.17
CA VAL A 114 1.76 8.49 7.12
C VAL A 114 1.85 10.02 7.13
N GLY A 115 2.33 10.59 8.24
CA GLY A 115 2.22 12.04 8.46
C GLY A 115 0.74 12.46 8.46
N ASP A 116 0.36 13.39 7.58
CA ASP A 116 -1.04 13.81 7.38
C ASP A 116 -1.74 13.12 6.21
N ASN A 117 -1.06 12.20 5.52
CA ASN A 117 -1.62 11.47 4.39
C ASN A 117 -2.30 10.18 4.87
N VAL A 118 -3.44 9.85 4.26
CA VAL A 118 -4.15 8.58 4.50
C VAL A 118 -4.17 7.79 3.20
N LEU A 119 -3.74 6.52 3.27
CA LEU A 119 -3.92 5.51 2.24
C LEU A 119 -4.91 4.48 2.74
N ALA A 120 -6.08 4.38 2.11
CA ALA A 120 -7.07 3.37 2.43
C ALA A 120 -7.20 2.35 1.28
N GLU A 121 -7.09 1.07 1.58
CA GLU A 121 -7.26 -0.04 0.64
C GLU A 121 -8.68 -0.60 0.70
N PHE A 122 -9.23 -0.88 -0.47
CA PHE A 122 -10.54 -1.48 -0.69
C PHE A 122 -10.40 -2.65 -1.68
N ASP A 123 -11.45 -3.48 -1.83
CA ASP A 123 -11.43 -4.66 -2.71
C ASP A 123 -10.89 -4.41 -4.13
N ASN A 124 -11.15 -3.24 -4.73
CA ASN A 124 -10.86 -2.94 -6.14
C ASN A 124 -9.96 -1.72 -6.34
N GLY A 125 -9.28 -1.24 -5.30
CA GLY A 125 -8.36 -0.12 -5.42
C GLY A 125 -8.10 0.58 -4.09
N TRP A 126 -7.57 1.79 -4.19
CA TRP A 126 -7.18 2.60 -3.05
C TRP A 126 -7.84 3.97 -3.11
N VAL A 127 -7.90 4.63 -1.95
CA VAL A 127 -8.17 6.05 -1.86
C VAL A 127 -7.02 6.70 -1.11
N VAL A 128 -6.44 7.73 -1.70
CA VAL A 128 -5.44 8.57 -1.02
C VAL A 128 -6.10 9.89 -0.66
N SER A 129 -5.94 10.30 0.59
CA SER A 129 -6.32 11.63 1.08
C SER A 129 -5.07 12.35 1.57
N SER A 130 -4.84 13.56 1.07
CA SER A 130 -3.73 14.41 1.48
C SER A 130 -4.18 15.88 1.61
N PRO A 131 -3.56 16.68 2.50
CA PRO A 131 -3.90 18.08 2.65
C PRO A 131 -3.72 18.91 1.35
N ASP A 132 -2.66 18.62 0.60
CA ASP A 132 -2.29 19.37 -0.61
C ASP A 132 -2.92 18.84 -1.88
N GLY A 133 -3.09 17.52 -1.98
CA GLY A 133 -3.59 16.83 -3.17
C GLY A 133 -5.09 16.55 -3.17
N GLY A 134 -5.77 16.66 -2.02
CA GLY A 134 -7.17 16.29 -1.89
C GLY A 134 -7.38 14.78 -1.70
N THR A 135 -8.60 14.31 -1.98
CA THR A 135 -8.97 12.89 -1.81
C THR A 135 -9.34 12.27 -3.16
N HIS A 136 -8.55 11.29 -3.59
CA HIS A 136 -8.66 10.71 -4.92
C HIS A 136 -8.59 9.18 -4.90
N PRO A 137 -9.48 8.50 -5.63
CA PRO A 137 -9.36 7.06 -5.84
C PRO A 137 -8.21 6.76 -6.81
N ILE A 138 -7.57 5.61 -6.62
CA ILE A 138 -6.60 5.03 -7.55
C ILE A 138 -7.05 3.60 -7.83
N VAL A 139 -7.27 3.27 -9.10
CA VAL A 139 -7.92 2.01 -9.51
C VAL A 139 -7.14 1.31 -10.61
N GLY A 140 -7.52 0.06 -10.88
CA GLY A 140 -7.07 -0.68 -12.06
C GLY A 140 -5.55 -0.84 -12.14
N LYS A 141 -5.03 -0.91 -13.38
CA LYS A 141 -3.61 -1.16 -13.62
C LYS A 141 -2.71 0.01 -13.23
N ILE A 142 -3.23 1.23 -13.24
CA ILE A 142 -2.51 2.39 -12.75
C ILE A 142 -2.30 2.26 -11.23
N GLY A 143 -3.36 1.97 -10.48
CA GLY A 143 -3.28 1.78 -9.03
C GLY A 143 -2.40 0.60 -8.62
N GLU A 144 -2.53 -0.54 -9.29
CA GLU A 144 -1.66 -1.70 -9.06
C GLU A 144 -0.18 -1.35 -9.27
N THR A 145 0.14 -0.60 -10.34
CA THR A 145 1.53 -0.19 -10.64
C THR A 145 2.04 0.80 -9.60
N TRP A 146 1.28 1.87 -9.32
CA TRP A 146 1.64 2.89 -8.35
C TRP A 146 1.90 2.29 -6.95
N ASN A 147 1.02 1.38 -6.51
CA ASN A 147 1.15 0.71 -5.22
C ASN A 147 2.35 -0.24 -5.18
N ALA A 148 2.59 -1.02 -6.25
CA ALA A 148 3.75 -1.90 -6.34
C ALA A 148 5.09 -1.13 -6.34
N ASP A 149 5.08 0.10 -6.85
CA ASP A 149 6.23 0.99 -6.95
C ASP A 149 6.39 1.92 -5.73
N GLY A 150 5.76 1.58 -4.60
CA GLY A 150 6.00 2.25 -3.31
C GLY A 150 4.84 3.07 -2.75
N ALA A 151 3.69 3.11 -3.43
CA ALA A 151 2.50 3.82 -2.97
C ALA A 151 2.79 5.27 -2.56
N LEU A 152 2.64 5.62 -1.28
CA LEU A 152 2.89 6.98 -0.78
C LEU A 152 4.34 7.44 -0.99
N ASP A 153 5.29 6.51 -1.10
CA ASP A 153 6.71 6.78 -1.36
C ASP A 153 7.06 6.76 -2.86
N ASN A 154 6.08 6.58 -3.75
CA ASN A 154 6.31 6.56 -5.19
C ASN A 154 6.85 7.91 -5.69
N GLU A 155 7.88 7.89 -6.54
CA GLU A 155 8.52 9.11 -7.07
C GLU A 155 7.55 10.01 -7.86
N VAL A 156 6.51 9.43 -8.49
CA VAL A 156 5.47 10.20 -9.19
C VAL A 156 4.58 10.99 -8.23
N GLY A 157 4.60 10.63 -6.94
CA GLY A 157 3.92 11.31 -5.85
C GLY A 157 2.49 10.85 -5.60
N LEU A 158 1.68 11.77 -5.05
CA LEU A 158 0.29 11.53 -4.63
C LEU A 158 -0.69 11.87 -5.76
N PRO A 159 -1.84 11.18 -5.87
CA PRO A 159 -2.82 11.48 -6.91
C PRO A 159 -3.42 12.88 -6.71
N THR A 160 -3.65 13.59 -7.81
CA THR A 160 -4.27 14.93 -7.81
C THR A 160 -5.64 14.95 -8.50
N ASP A 161 -6.02 13.84 -9.13
CA ASP A 161 -7.34 13.61 -9.73
C ASP A 161 -7.58 12.10 -9.85
N GLY A 162 -8.81 11.70 -10.19
CA GLY A 162 -9.13 10.31 -10.52
C GLY A 162 -8.66 9.89 -11.92
N GLU A 163 -8.60 8.59 -12.15
CA GLU A 163 -8.32 7.98 -13.45
C GLU A 163 -9.30 8.47 -14.54
N LYS A 164 -8.76 8.74 -15.73
CA LYS A 164 -9.51 9.17 -16.91
C LYS A 164 -9.19 8.28 -18.10
N GLU A 165 -10.21 7.97 -18.88
CA GLU A 165 -10.03 7.30 -20.17
C GLU A 165 -9.43 8.27 -21.19
N ILE A 166 -8.43 7.77 -21.93
CA ILE A 166 -7.76 8.47 -23.04
C ILE A 166 -7.74 7.57 -24.28
N GLU A 167 -7.33 8.14 -25.42
CA GLU A 167 -7.12 7.33 -26.63
C GLU A 167 -6.05 6.27 -26.36
N GLY A 168 -6.44 4.99 -26.46
CA GLY A 168 -5.52 3.86 -26.28
C GLY A 168 -5.26 3.43 -24.83
N GLY A 169 -6.00 3.96 -23.85
CA GLY A 169 -5.88 3.50 -22.47
C GLY A 169 -6.46 4.44 -21.42
N TRP A 170 -5.75 4.55 -20.30
CA TRP A 170 -6.14 5.35 -19.14
C TRP A 170 -4.96 6.19 -18.66
N GLU A 171 -5.24 7.30 -18.01
CA GLU A 171 -4.25 8.11 -17.32
C GLU A 171 -4.76 8.61 -15.98
N GLN A 172 -3.83 8.85 -15.06
CA GLN A 172 -4.12 9.51 -13.80
C GLN A 172 -2.98 10.49 -13.46
N PRO A 173 -3.30 11.75 -13.15
CA PRO A 173 -2.30 12.74 -12.74
C PRO A 173 -1.94 12.59 -11.26
N PHE A 174 -0.66 12.81 -10.98
CA PHE A 174 -0.04 12.83 -9.66
C PHE A 174 0.78 14.12 -9.48
N THR A 175 1.22 14.40 -8.26
CA THR A 175 1.92 15.66 -7.93
C THR A 175 3.17 15.91 -8.77
N ASN A 176 3.91 14.86 -9.16
CA ASN A 176 5.17 14.98 -9.89
C ASN A 176 5.10 14.45 -11.34
N GLY A 177 3.93 14.08 -11.84
CA GLY A 177 3.79 13.53 -13.19
C GLY A 177 2.46 12.85 -13.43
N THR A 178 2.38 12.05 -14.48
CA THR A 178 1.18 11.27 -14.81
C THR A 178 1.56 9.82 -15.04
N ILE A 179 0.78 8.87 -14.50
CA ILE A 179 0.88 7.47 -14.93
C ILE A 179 -0.17 7.25 -16.02
N GLN A 180 0.27 6.70 -17.15
CA GLN A 180 -0.61 6.21 -18.22
C GLN A 180 -0.52 4.70 -18.33
N TRP A 181 -1.66 4.02 -18.44
CA TRP A 181 -1.74 2.62 -18.83
C TRP A 181 -2.25 2.53 -20.27
N THR A 182 -1.32 2.43 -21.23
CA THR A 182 -1.63 2.53 -22.67
C THR A 182 -1.09 1.34 -23.45
N GLN A 183 -1.72 1.09 -24.60
CA GLN A 183 -1.25 0.12 -25.58
C GLN A 183 -0.11 0.71 -26.43
N ASP A 184 0.93 -0.09 -26.69
CA ASP A 184 2.00 0.24 -27.65
C ASP A 184 1.66 -0.18 -29.09
N GLU A 185 2.58 0.04 -30.03
CA GLU A 185 2.40 -0.27 -31.45
C GLU A 185 2.20 -1.77 -31.73
N ASP A 186 2.70 -2.63 -30.85
CA ASP A 186 2.59 -4.09 -30.95
C ASP A 186 1.31 -4.62 -30.27
N GLY A 187 0.51 -3.74 -29.67
CA GLY A 187 -0.73 -4.10 -29.01
C GLY A 187 -0.57 -4.47 -27.53
N GLN A 188 0.61 -4.25 -26.93
CA GLN A 188 0.90 -4.59 -25.55
C GLN A 188 0.61 -3.39 -24.63
N PHE A 189 -0.11 -3.64 -23.54
CA PHE A 189 -0.36 -2.63 -22.51
C PHE A 189 0.79 -2.55 -21.51
N SER A 190 1.17 -1.33 -21.14
CA SER A 190 2.19 -1.05 -20.13
C SER A 190 1.93 0.28 -19.43
N ALA A 191 2.50 0.42 -18.21
CA ALA A 191 2.51 1.67 -17.48
C ALA A 191 3.62 2.57 -18.01
N LYS A 192 3.33 3.85 -18.14
CA LYS A 192 4.28 4.90 -18.56
C LYS A 192 4.20 6.05 -17.58
N TYR A 193 5.34 6.44 -17.03
CA TYR A 193 5.51 7.61 -16.18
C TYR A 193 5.89 8.79 -17.08
N MET A 194 5.11 9.85 -17.01
CA MET A 194 5.19 11.03 -17.89
C MET A 194 5.53 12.29 -17.11
#